data_AF-A0A522WJB5-F1
#
_entry.id   AF-A0A522WJB5-F1
#
_cell.length_a   1.000
_cell.length_b   1.000
_cell.length_c   1.000
_cell.angle_alpha   90.00
_cell.angle_beta   90.00
_cell.angle_gamma   90.00
#
_symmetry.space_group_name_H-M   'P 1'
#
loop_
_entity.id
_entity.type
_entity.pdbx_description
1 polymer ?
#
loop_
_entity_poly.entity_id
_entity_poly.type
_entity_poly.pdbx_seq_one_letter_code
_entity_poly.pdbx_strand_id
1 'polypeptide(L)'
;MTKKAFFVAVMIVAFSISASAAVKRQQGSELIKKEKGLEDVKKKLREEKTNVKKIAAKEVSVLGELERVNISLSNKRSELLTIEAGLDRTKRDALSVTVNISRLEREKKALLSRLKQRMRAMYKMRGYSNANAFLPAWESDAALNGRRQKYMAIIMNSDAALMEQARVAMASLDLERERLGGLKSSMEASRDAALVKKAEAEALQKEKAGILSEVKKEKAISLKLITELDAAAAEMAELIKKLRGHDSAPSSAKGFGAMRGRLRPPVEGRIISSYGKVRHPKFQTVTFNNGIVIEARQGSVVRSVYDGTVVYTGWLKGYGQLVILDNGDGFYTLFAHLQKALKERGQEVKKGEDVGLAGDTGADGVAGLYFEIREKGIPRDPAPWFASVR
;
A
#
# COMPACT_ATOMS: atom_id res chain seq x y z
N MET A 1 -87.32 6.61 -18.72
CA MET A 1 -85.96 6.10 -18.43
C MET A 1 -85.09 6.34 -19.66
N THR A 2 -84.24 7.38 -19.75
CA THR A 2 -83.20 7.46 -20.82
C THR A 2 -82.17 8.61 -20.70
N LYS A 3 -82.41 9.68 -19.93
CA LYS A 3 -81.44 10.81 -19.88
C LYS A 3 -80.40 10.78 -18.74
N LYS A 4 -80.69 10.11 -17.62
CA LYS A 4 -79.76 10.00 -16.47
C LYS A 4 -78.63 8.96 -16.66
N ALA A 5 -78.85 7.95 -17.50
CA ALA A 5 -77.84 6.91 -17.77
C ALA A 5 -76.72 7.39 -18.73
N PHE A 6 -77.01 8.34 -19.62
CA PHE A 6 -76.05 8.85 -20.60
C PHE A 6 -75.01 9.81 -19.98
N PHE A 7 -75.42 10.62 -19.00
CA PHE A 7 -74.53 11.59 -18.35
C PHE A 7 -73.52 10.93 -17.38
N VAL A 8 -73.92 9.81 -16.75
CA VAL A 8 -73.03 9.02 -15.89
C VAL A 8 -72.02 8.22 -16.72
N ALA A 9 -72.39 7.75 -17.90
CA ALA A 9 -71.47 7.05 -18.82
C ALA A 9 -70.39 7.98 -19.40
N VAL A 10 -70.72 9.23 -19.75
CA VAL A 10 -69.75 10.20 -20.31
C VAL A 10 -68.76 10.73 -19.25
N MET A 11 -69.20 10.89 -17.99
CA MET A 11 -68.33 11.27 -16.87
C MET A 11 -67.35 10.15 -16.47
N ILE A 12 -67.76 8.89 -16.55
CA ILE A 12 -66.89 7.75 -16.23
C ILE A 12 -65.80 7.58 -17.32
N VAL A 13 -66.15 7.78 -18.60
CA VAL A 13 -65.18 7.71 -19.71
C VAL A 13 -64.16 8.86 -19.66
N ALA A 14 -64.58 10.09 -19.32
CA ALA A 14 -63.69 11.25 -19.17
C ALA A 14 -62.72 11.13 -17.97
N PHE A 15 -63.14 10.46 -16.88
CA PHE A 15 -62.30 10.21 -15.71
C PHE A 15 -61.25 9.10 -15.97
N SER A 16 -61.61 8.07 -16.76
CA SER A 16 -60.66 7.02 -17.17
C SER A 16 -59.59 7.51 -18.16
N ILE A 17 -59.90 8.48 -19.03
CA ILE A 17 -58.91 9.08 -19.96
C ILE A 17 -57.90 9.96 -19.19
N SER A 18 -58.34 10.67 -18.14
CA SER A 18 -57.44 11.48 -17.30
C SER A 18 -56.54 10.65 -16.38
N ALA A 19 -57.01 9.51 -15.87
CA ALA A 19 -56.21 8.62 -15.04
C ALA A 19 -55.10 7.90 -15.85
N SER A 20 -55.39 7.50 -17.09
CA SER A 20 -54.40 6.90 -17.99
C SER A 20 -53.32 7.89 -18.42
N ALA A 21 -53.67 9.17 -18.59
CA ALA A 21 -52.73 10.25 -18.87
C ALA A 21 -51.86 10.61 -17.64
N ALA A 22 -52.41 10.54 -16.43
CA ALA A 22 -51.67 10.76 -15.19
C ALA A 22 -50.65 9.64 -14.91
N VAL A 23 -51.00 8.37 -15.14
CA VAL A 23 -50.07 7.24 -15.00
C VAL A 23 -48.99 7.26 -16.10
N LYS A 24 -49.33 7.60 -17.36
CA LYS A 24 -48.34 7.84 -18.42
C LYS A 24 -47.42 9.02 -18.11
N ARG A 25 -47.93 10.11 -17.53
CA ARG A 25 -47.11 11.24 -17.06
C ARG A 25 -46.17 10.86 -15.91
N GLN A 26 -46.63 10.03 -14.98
CA GLN A 26 -45.85 9.62 -13.81
C GLN A 26 -44.76 8.59 -14.18
N GLN A 27 -45.07 7.62 -15.05
CA GLN A 27 -44.10 6.70 -15.66
C GLN A 27 -43.09 7.44 -16.55
N GLY A 28 -43.56 8.40 -17.35
CA GLY A 28 -42.67 9.30 -18.09
C GLY A 28 -41.73 10.08 -17.15
N SER A 29 -42.23 10.56 -16.01
CA SER A 29 -41.41 11.29 -15.02
C SER A 29 -40.33 10.41 -14.38
N GLU A 30 -40.61 9.14 -14.09
CA GLU A 30 -39.63 8.20 -13.54
C GLU A 30 -38.62 7.71 -14.57
N LEU A 31 -39.06 7.47 -15.81
CA LEU A 31 -38.16 7.20 -16.94
C LEU A 31 -37.23 8.39 -17.17
N ILE A 32 -37.75 9.62 -17.18
CA ILE A 32 -36.95 10.85 -17.29
C ILE A 32 -35.95 10.97 -16.12
N LYS A 33 -36.36 10.66 -14.87
CA LYS A 33 -35.44 10.68 -13.71
C LYS A 33 -34.35 9.62 -13.81
N LYS A 34 -34.66 8.41 -14.27
CA LYS A 34 -33.68 7.32 -14.42
C LYS A 34 -32.79 7.50 -15.65
N GLU A 35 -33.31 8.06 -16.74
CA GLU A 35 -32.52 8.48 -17.90
C GLU A 35 -31.55 9.59 -17.52
N LYS A 36 -32.00 10.58 -16.73
CA LYS A 36 -31.13 11.61 -16.16
C LYS A 36 -30.07 11.02 -15.22
N GLY A 37 -30.42 10.03 -14.40
CA GLY A 37 -29.45 9.31 -13.57
C GLY A 37 -28.42 8.51 -14.37
N LEU A 38 -28.83 7.86 -15.46
CA LEU A 38 -27.92 7.18 -16.39
C LEU A 38 -27.01 8.19 -17.11
N GLU A 39 -27.55 9.35 -17.48
CA GLU A 39 -26.80 10.43 -18.09
C GLU A 39 -25.76 11.01 -17.12
N ASP A 40 -26.11 11.19 -15.85
CA ASP A 40 -25.19 11.58 -14.78
C ASP A 40 -24.08 10.55 -14.56
N VAL A 41 -24.40 9.25 -14.56
CA VAL A 41 -23.41 8.17 -14.46
C VAL A 41 -22.51 8.15 -15.71
N LYS A 42 -23.06 8.29 -16.92
CA LYS A 42 -22.28 8.37 -18.16
C LYS A 42 -21.39 9.62 -18.20
N LYS A 43 -21.87 10.74 -17.65
CA LYS A 43 -21.08 11.96 -17.50
C LYS A 43 -19.91 11.74 -16.54
N LYS A 44 -20.15 11.19 -15.35
CA LYS A 44 -19.10 10.81 -14.39
C LYS A 44 -18.10 9.81 -14.98
N LEU A 45 -18.58 8.85 -15.76
CA LEU A 45 -17.73 7.88 -16.46
C LEU A 45 -16.85 8.56 -17.52
N ARG A 46 -17.39 9.53 -18.27
CA ARG A 46 -16.60 10.33 -19.22
C ARG A 46 -15.55 11.17 -18.50
N GLU A 47 -15.94 11.87 -17.44
CA GLU A 47 -15.03 12.63 -16.58
C GLU A 47 -13.89 11.75 -16.06
N GLU A 48 -14.22 10.54 -15.60
CA GLU A 48 -13.20 9.64 -15.04
C GLU A 48 -12.34 8.95 -16.10
N LYS A 49 -12.89 8.65 -17.28
CA LYS A 49 -12.08 8.26 -18.44
C LYS A 49 -11.14 9.39 -18.89
N THR A 50 -11.56 10.66 -18.79
CA THR A 50 -10.65 11.79 -19.05
C THR A 50 -9.60 11.98 -17.96
N ASN A 51 -9.94 11.72 -16.68
CA ASN A 51 -8.96 11.70 -15.60
C ASN A 51 -7.92 10.61 -15.80
N VAL A 52 -8.32 9.40 -16.20
CA VAL A 52 -7.36 8.33 -16.54
C VAL A 52 -6.46 8.70 -17.71
N LYS A 53 -6.97 9.37 -18.75
CA LYS A 53 -6.11 9.92 -19.82
C LYS A 53 -5.12 10.98 -19.29
N LYS A 54 -5.53 11.83 -18.35
CA LYS A 54 -4.63 12.79 -17.69
C LYS A 54 -3.59 12.09 -16.81
N ILE A 55 -3.96 11.03 -16.09
CA ILE A 55 -3.04 10.21 -15.30
C ILE A 55 -2.03 9.51 -16.23
N ALA A 56 -2.47 9.01 -17.39
CA ALA A 56 -1.56 8.44 -18.40
C ALA A 56 -0.61 9.49 -19.00
N ALA A 57 -1.03 10.75 -19.14
CA ALA A 57 -0.13 11.84 -19.53
C ALA A 57 0.87 12.20 -18.41
N LYS A 58 0.43 12.19 -17.14
CA LYS A 58 1.32 12.31 -15.98
C LYS A 58 2.32 11.15 -15.91
N GLU A 59 1.96 9.95 -16.33
CA GLU A 59 2.84 8.78 -16.39
C GLU A 59 4.07 9.04 -17.28
N VAL A 60 3.90 9.75 -18.41
CA VAL A 60 5.04 10.17 -19.25
C VAL A 60 5.96 11.13 -18.50
N SER A 61 5.40 12.06 -17.72
CA SER A 61 6.18 12.98 -16.86
C SER A 61 6.90 12.22 -15.74
N VAL A 62 6.21 11.28 -15.09
CA VAL A 62 6.77 10.47 -14.00
C VAL A 62 7.84 9.50 -14.52
N LEU A 63 7.69 8.96 -15.73
CA LEU A 63 8.74 8.18 -16.38
C LEU A 63 10.00 9.03 -16.60
N GLY A 64 9.85 10.30 -16.98
CA GLY A 64 10.96 11.25 -17.07
C GLY A 64 11.62 11.54 -15.71
N GLU A 65 10.84 11.68 -14.64
CA GLU A 65 11.35 11.81 -13.26
C GLU A 65 12.08 10.55 -12.80
N LEU A 66 11.50 9.37 -13.03
CA LEU A 66 12.10 8.08 -12.71
C LEU A 66 13.41 7.86 -13.45
N GLU A 67 13.50 8.29 -14.71
CA GLU A 67 14.73 8.19 -15.48
C GLU A 67 15.83 9.10 -14.91
N ARG A 68 15.50 10.35 -14.54
CA ARG A 68 16.44 11.24 -13.84
C ARG A 68 16.92 10.64 -12.52
N VAL A 69 16.01 10.08 -11.73
CA VAL A 69 16.36 9.42 -10.46
C VAL A 69 17.21 8.18 -10.70
N ASN A 70 16.93 7.38 -11.75
CA ASN A 70 17.75 6.21 -12.11
C ASN A 70 19.17 6.60 -12.53
N ILE A 71 19.32 7.63 -13.37
CA ILE A 71 20.63 8.14 -13.79
C ILE A 71 21.41 8.64 -12.56
N SER A 72 20.77 9.44 -11.71
CA SER A 72 21.37 9.94 -10.47
C SER A 72 21.80 8.78 -9.55
N LEU A 73 20.92 7.80 -9.32
CA LEU A 73 21.22 6.62 -8.51
C LEU A 73 22.38 5.79 -9.09
N SER A 74 22.42 5.63 -10.41
CA SER A 74 23.51 4.94 -11.10
C SER A 74 24.85 5.67 -10.90
N ASN A 75 24.86 6.99 -11.06
CA ASN A 75 26.05 7.80 -10.83
C ASN A 75 26.53 7.71 -9.38
N LYS A 76 25.62 7.82 -8.39
CA LYS A 76 25.96 7.69 -6.97
C LYS A 76 26.49 6.31 -6.60
N ARG A 77 25.94 5.25 -7.20
CA ARG A 77 26.45 3.87 -7.02
C ARG A 77 27.84 3.70 -7.64
N SER A 78 28.08 4.26 -8.81
CA SER A 78 29.41 4.25 -9.42
C SER A 78 30.44 5.01 -8.59
N GLU A 79 30.08 6.20 -8.06
CA GLU A 79 30.92 6.95 -7.12
C GLU A 79 31.21 6.15 -5.83
N LEU A 80 30.21 5.45 -5.29
CA LEU A 80 30.41 4.60 -4.11
C LEU A 80 31.39 3.45 -4.40
N LEU A 81 31.23 2.77 -5.55
CA LEU A 81 32.13 1.69 -5.97
C LEU A 81 33.57 2.15 -6.16
N THR A 82 33.80 3.37 -6.68
CA THR A 82 35.17 3.89 -6.82
C THR A 82 35.79 4.21 -5.47
N ILE A 83 35.01 4.74 -4.52
CA ILE A 83 35.47 4.98 -3.14
C ILE A 83 35.78 3.67 -2.43
N GLU A 84 34.91 2.65 -2.53
CA GLU A 84 35.12 1.33 -1.91
C GLU A 84 36.36 0.63 -2.49
N ALA A 85 36.55 0.68 -3.82
CA ALA A 85 37.76 0.17 -4.46
C ALA A 85 39.03 0.92 -4.01
N GLY A 86 38.92 2.23 -3.79
CA GLY A 86 39.98 3.05 -3.20
C GLY A 86 40.31 2.63 -1.76
N LEU A 87 39.28 2.42 -0.93
CA LEU A 87 39.42 1.96 0.45
C LEU A 87 40.16 0.62 0.53
N ASP A 88 39.81 -0.32 -0.35
CA ASP A 88 40.46 -1.63 -0.42
C ASP A 88 41.94 -1.53 -0.82
N ARG A 89 42.29 -0.58 -1.71
CA ARG A 89 43.69 -0.31 -2.06
C ARG A 89 44.44 0.26 -0.85
N THR A 90 43.92 1.31 -0.23
CA THR A 90 44.52 1.93 0.97
C THR A 90 44.67 0.93 2.11
N LYS A 91 43.72 0.02 2.28
CA LYS A 91 43.77 -1.06 3.27
C LYS A 91 44.90 -2.05 2.98
N ARG A 92 45.09 -2.47 1.73
CA ARG A 92 46.22 -3.30 1.32
C ARG A 92 47.56 -2.60 1.54
N ASP A 93 47.64 -1.31 1.24
CA ASP A 93 48.84 -0.50 1.47
C ASP A 93 49.15 -0.36 2.97
N ALA A 94 48.14 -0.13 3.80
CA ALA A 94 48.31 -0.08 5.26
C ALA A 94 48.80 -1.43 5.83
N LEU A 95 48.33 -2.55 5.29
CA LEU A 95 48.81 -3.88 5.68
C LEU A 95 50.28 -4.08 5.29
N SER A 96 50.68 -3.70 4.08
CA SER A 96 52.08 -3.84 3.63
C SER A 96 53.03 -2.96 4.46
N VAL A 97 52.63 -1.72 4.75
CA VAL A 97 53.37 -0.81 5.65
C VAL A 97 53.47 -1.39 7.06
N THR A 98 52.40 -1.97 7.60
CA THR A 98 52.41 -2.60 8.93
C THR A 98 53.39 -3.78 9.01
N VAL A 99 53.47 -4.59 7.95
CA VAL A 99 54.47 -5.67 7.85
C VAL A 99 55.89 -5.11 7.79
N ASN A 100 56.11 -4.03 7.04
CA ASN A 100 57.41 -3.36 6.95
C ASN A 100 57.85 -2.75 8.28
N ILE A 101 56.96 -2.08 9.01
CA ILE A 101 57.19 -1.58 10.37
C ILE A 101 57.63 -2.73 11.27
N SER A 102 56.91 -3.84 11.27
CA SER A 102 57.25 -5.02 12.09
C SER A 102 58.64 -5.58 11.76
N ARG A 103 59.03 -5.55 10.47
CA ARG A 103 60.38 -5.96 10.02
C ARG A 103 61.44 -4.99 10.53
N LEU A 104 61.24 -3.68 10.35
CA LEU A 104 62.17 -2.64 10.81
C LEU A 104 62.32 -2.62 12.33
N GLU A 105 61.27 -2.91 13.09
CA GLU A 105 61.34 -3.02 14.55
C GLU A 105 62.25 -4.17 15.00
N ARG A 106 62.17 -5.33 14.32
CA ARG A 106 63.08 -6.46 14.58
C ARG A 106 64.53 -6.11 14.22
N GLU A 107 64.73 -5.45 13.09
CA GLU A 107 66.04 -5.00 12.62
C GLU A 107 66.67 -3.99 13.60
N LYS A 108 65.91 -2.94 13.98
CA LYS A 108 66.30 -1.98 15.01
C LYS A 108 66.69 -2.68 16.31
N LYS A 109 65.88 -3.64 16.79
CA LYS A 109 66.18 -4.37 18.02
C LYS A 109 67.50 -5.15 17.92
N ALA A 110 67.77 -5.79 16.77
CA ALA A 110 69.02 -6.51 16.54
C ALA A 110 70.23 -5.56 16.51
N LEU A 111 70.11 -4.43 15.80
CA LEU A 111 71.15 -3.40 15.72
C LEU A 111 71.46 -2.81 17.10
N LEU A 112 70.43 -2.44 17.88
CA LEU A 112 70.61 -1.91 19.24
C LEU A 112 71.24 -2.94 20.18
N SER A 113 70.93 -4.24 20.03
CA SER A 113 71.57 -5.29 20.81
C SER A 113 73.08 -5.37 20.52
N ARG A 114 73.47 -5.35 19.24
CA ARG A 114 74.89 -5.33 18.83
C ARG A 114 75.58 -4.07 19.31
N LEU A 115 74.94 -2.90 19.16
CA LEU A 115 75.50 -1.62 19.60
C LEU A 115 75.71 -1.62 21.12
N LYS A 116 74.77 -2.14 21.90
CA LYS A 116 74.91 -2.29 23.37
C LYS A 116 76.11 -3.16 23.75
N GLN A 117 76.35 -4.26 23.02
CA GLN A 117 77.54 -5.10 23.24
C GLN A 117 78.84 -4.34 22.92
N ARG A 118 78.88 -3.63 21.79
CA ARG A 118 80.03 -2.80 21.39
C ARG A 118 80.30 -1.66 22.36
N MET A 119 79.26 -0.93 22.80
CA MET A 119 79.37 0.13 23.81
C MET A 119 79.90 -0.39 25.15
N ARG A 120 79.43 -1.57 25.58
CA ARG A 120 79.95 -2.22 26.80
C ARG A 120 81.43 -2.59 26.66
N ALA A 121 81.84 -3.11 25.50
CA ALA A 121 83.25 -3.40 25.21
C ALA A 121 84.10 -2.11 25.24
N MET A 122 83.67 -1.05 24.55
CA MET A 122 84.34 0.25 24.58
C MET A 122 84.46 0.82 26.00
N TYR A 123 83.39 0.74 26.81
CA TYR A 123 83.41 1.19 28.19
C TYR A 123 84.40 0.39 29.05
N LYS A 124 84.43 -0.95 28.92
CA LYS A 124 85.41 -1.79 29.63
C LYS A 124 86.84 -1.51 29.17
N MET A 125 87.03 -1.17 27.89
CA MET A 125 88.31 -0.79 27.31
C MET A 125 88.74 0.65 27.62
N ARG A 126 87.89 1.47 28.26
CA ARG A 126 88.20 2.86 28.64
C ARG A 126 89.39 2.97 29.60
N GLY A 127 89.76 1.90 30.29
CA GLY A 127 91.03 1.83 31.05
C GLY A 127 92.29 1.77 30.18
N TYR A 128 92.16 1.43 28.88
CA TYR A 128 93.24 1.39 27.89
C TYR A 128 93.22 2.58 26.93
N SER A 129 92.26 3.51 27.04
CA SER A 129 92.09 4.64 26.11
C SER A 129 93.10 5.78 26.31
N ASN A 130 94.03 5.67 27.26
CA ASN A 130 95.23 6.48 27.18
C ASN A 130 95.98 5.99 25.94
N ALA A 131 96.25 6.85 24.96
CA ALA A 131 97.07 6.52 23.80
C ALA A 131 98.40 5.83 24.19
N ASN A 132 98.87 6.05 25.43
CA ASN A 132 100.04 5.45 26.06
C ASN A 132 99.85 4.01 26.59
N ALA A 133 98.62 3.52 26.79
CA ALA A 133 98.37 2.13 27.23
C ALA A 133 98.39 1.14 26.05
N PHE A 134 98.20 1.63 24.83
CA PHE A 134 98.39 0.89 23.58
C PHE A 134 99.76 1.09 22.95
N LEU A 135 100.63 1.87 23.58
CA LEU A 135 102.01 2.08 23.19
C LEU A 135 102.86 2.05 24.46
N PRO A 136 103.19 0.86 25.01
CA PRO A 136 104.26 0.82 25.98
C PRO A 136 105.47 1.49 25.31
N ALA A 137 105.99 2.56 25.89
CA ALA A 137 107.09 3.35 25.32
C ALA A 137 108.38 2.54 25.05
N TRP A 138 108.40 1.25 25.43
CA TRP A 138 109.47 0.29 25.22
C TRP A 138 109.23 -0.71 24.07
N GLU A 139 108.05 -0.74 23.45
CA GLU A 139 107.71 -1.68 22.36
C GLU A 139 108.02 -1.03 20.99
N SER A 140 109.28 -1.14 20.55
CA SER A 140 109.86 -0.49 19.36
C SER A 140 109.54 -1.17 18.02
N ASP A 141 108.70 -2.22 18.00
CA ASP A 141 108.32 -2.91 16.75
C ASP A 141 107.27 -2.12 15.96
N ALA A 142 107.74 -1.37 14.97
CA ALA A 142 106.91 -0.61 14.04
C ALA A 142 105.87 -1.47 13.30
N ALA A 143 106.14 -2.75 13.03
CA ALA A 143 105.23 -3.64 12.31
C ALA A 143 104.06 -4.12 13.19
N LEU A 144 104.28 -4.33 14.49
CA LEU A 144 103.21 -4.61 15.45
C LEU A 144 102.31 -3.39 15.66
N ASN A 145 102.90 -2.21 15.81
CA ASN A 145 102.15 -0.95 15.97
C ASN A 145 101.31 -0.62 14.73
N GLY A 146 101.86 -0.79 13.52
CA GLY A 146 101.11 -0.58 12.27
C GLY A 146 99.92 -1.54 12.13
N ARG A 147 100.07 -2.82 12.51
CA ARG A 147 98.96 -3.79 12.53
C ARG A 147 97.88 -3.41 13.55
N ARG A 148 98.27 -2.99 14.75
CA ARG A 148 97.35 -2.55 15.82
C ARG A 148 96.51 -1.35 15.37
N GLN A 149 97.14 -0.34 14.76
CA GLN A 149 96.44 0.83 14.19
C GLN A 149 95.47 0.42 13.09
N LYS A 150 95.89 -0.47 12.16
CA LYS A 150 95.02 -0.98 11.09
C LYS A 150 93.78 -1.69 11.64
N TYR A 151 93.93 -2.57 12.62
CA TYR A 151 92.79 -3.27 13.22
C TYR A 151 91.85 -2.32 13.98
N MET A 152 92.39 -1.34 14.69
CA MET A 152 91.56 -0.32 15.36
C MET A 152 90.77 0.52 14.37
N ALA A 153 91.37 0.94 13.25
CA ALA A 153 90.66 1.63 12.20
C ALA A 153 89.51 0.80 11.62
N ILE A 154 89.71 -0.51 11.39
CA ILE A 154 88.66 -1.43 10.93
C ILE A 154 87.52 -1.51 11.95
N ILE A 155 87.84 -1.64 13.23
CA ILE A 155 86.85 -1.72 14.32
C ILE A 155 86.04 -0.42 14.42
N MET A 156 86.71 0.75 14.41
CA MET A 156 86.05 2.05 14.47
C MET A 156 85.15 2.29 13.26
N ASN A 157 85.58 1.92 12.06
CA ASN A 157 84.77 2.01 10.85
C ASN A 157 83.54 1.09 10.94
N SER A 158 83.71 -0.13 11.47
CA SER A 158 82.60 -1.05 11.68
C SER A 158 81.60 -0.54 12.73
N ASP A 159 82.07 0.09 13.80
CA ASP A 159 81.22 0.66 14.84
C ASP A 159 80.47 1.90 14.33
N ALA A 160 81.14 2.77 13.57
CA ALA A 160 80.51 3.90 12.91
C ALA A 160 79.42 3.44 11.92
N ALA A 161 79.69 2.41 11.12
CA ALA A 161 78.71 1.82 10.22
C ALA A 161 77.50 1.23 10.97
N LEU A 162 77.73 0.57 12.12
CA LEU A 162 76.64 0.04 12.94
C LEU A 162 75.76 1.15 13.55
N MET A 163 76.38 2.24 14.02
CA MET A 163 75.65 3.41 14.51
C MET A 163 74.82 4.05 13.41
N GLU A 164 75.38 4.21 12.21
CA GLU A 164 74.67 4.78 11.07
C GLU A 164 73.51 3.89 10.62
N GLN A 165 73.70 2.57 10.55
CA GLN A 165 72.62 1.62 10.27
C GLN A 165 71.49 1.73 11.30
N ALA A 166 71.81 1.84 12.59
CA ALA A 166 70.80 2.01 13.63
C ALA A 166 70.05 3.35 13.48
N ARG A 167 70.76 4.43 13.17
CA ARG A 167 70.18 5.76 12.92
C ARG A 167 69.21 5.73 11.74
N VAL A 168 69.63 5.16 10.61
CA VAL A 168 68.80 5.01 9.41
C VAL A 168 67.58 4.15 9.69
N ALA A 169 67.75 2.99 10.34
CA ALA A 169 66.62 2.11 10.67
C ALA A 169 65.58 2.79 11.58
N MET A 170 66.01 3.62 12.53
CA MET A 170 65.12 4.41 13.37
C MET A 170 64.38 5.48 12.55
N ALA A 171 65.08 6.23 11.70
CA ALA A 171 64.46 7.25 10.84
C ALA A 171 63.45 6.63 9.84
N SER A 172 63.79 5.49 9.23
CA SER A 172 62.86 4.76 8.36
C SER A 172 61.63 4.24 9.11
N LEU A 173 61.79 3.80 10.36
CA LEU A 173 60.67 3.34 11.17
C LEU A 173 59.71 4.50 11.51
N ASP A 174 60.24 5.67 11.85
CA ASP A 174 59.42 6.85 12.15
C ASP A 174 58.66 7.33 10.91
N LEU A 175 59.32 7.35 9.74
CA LEU A 175 58.69 7.67 8.46
C LEU A 175 57.57 6.69 8.09
N GLU A 176 57.77 5.38 8.25
CA GLU A 176 56.73 4.39 7.97
C GLU A 176 55.55 4.48 8.96
N ARG A 177 55.81 4.85 10.22
CA ARG A 177 54.75 5.10 11.21
C ARG A 177 53.92 6.33 10.86
N GLU A 178 54.57 7.41 10.43
CA GLU A 178 53.89 8.60 9.93
C GLU A 178 53.04 8.27 8.70
N ARG A 179 53.61 7.53 7.75
CA ARG A 179 52.88 7.03 6.56
C ARG A 179 51.68 6.19 6.94
N LEU A 180 51.80 5.27 7.91
CA LEU A 180 50.69 4.48 8.40
C LEU A 180 49.60 5.36 9.03
N GLY A 181 49.99 6.40 9.78
CA GLY A 181 49.08 7.41 10.32
C GLY A 181 48.29 8.10 9.22
N GLY A 182 48.98 8.61 8.20
CA GLY A 182 48.35 9.25 7.03
C GLY A 182 47.39 8.32 6.27
N LEU A 183 47.77 7.06 6.06
CA LEU A 183 46.91 6.04 5.43
C LEU A 183 45.65 5.78 6.26
N LYS A 184 45.76 5.72 7.59
CA LYS A 184 44.60 5.55 8.48
C LYS A 184 43.65 6.73 8.41
N SER A 185 44.16 7.96 8.46
CA SER A 185 43.33 9.16 8.32
C SER A 185 42.66 9.26 6.93
N SER A 186 43.37 8.88 5.86
CA SER A 186 42.80 8.80 4.51
C SER A 186 41.69 7.73 4.41
N MET A 187 41.88 6.58 5.08
CA MET A 187 40.90 5.52 5.15
C MET A 187 39.64 5.94 5.92
N GLU A 188 39.78 6.67 7.03
CA GLU A 188 38.66 7.23 7.79
C GLU A 188 37.88 8.24 6.94
N ALA A 189 38.56 9.20 6.31
CA ALA A 189 37.92 10.16 5.42
C ALA A 189 37.18 9.49 4.24
N SER A 190 37.77 8.44 3.65
CA SER A 190 37.15 7.67 2.57
C SER A 190 35.93 6.88 3.06
N ARG A 191 35.98 6.35 4.29
CA ARG A 191 34.85 5.65 4.91
C ARG A 191 33.69 6.59 5.18
N ASP A 192 33.96 7.79 5.69
CA ASP A 192 32.92 8.80 5.93
C ASP A 192 32.29 9.27 4.60
N ALA A 193 33.12 9.49 3.57
CA ALA A 193 32.63 9.78 2.23
C ALA A 193 31.75 8.65 1.68
N ALA A 194 32.15 7.38 1.87
CA ALA A 194 31.34 6.23 1.46
C ALA A 194 29.99 6.17 2.19
N LEU A 195 29.96 6.46 3.49
CA LEU A 195 28.71 6.52 4.27
C LEU A 195 27.76 7.60 3.75
N VAL A 196 28.27 8.79 3.44
CA VAL A 196 27.48 9.87 2.85
C VAL A 196 26.91 9.45 1.49
N LYS A 197 27.75 8.90 0.59
CA LYS A 197 27.31 8.46 -0.74
C LYS A 197 26.30 7.32 -0.68
N LYS A 198 26.46 6.39 0.28
CA LYS A 198 25.49 5.33 0.53
C LYS A 198 24.15 5.91 0.98
N ALA A 199 24.15 6.87 1.90
CA ALA A 199 22.93 7.54 2.36
C ALA A 199 22.22 8.30 1.22
N GLU A 200 22.98 9.00 0.36
CA GLU A 200 22.46 9.67 -0.85
C GLU A 200 21.78 8.66 -1.79
N ALA A 201 22.44 7.51 -2.05
CA ALA A 201 21.88 6.46 -2.91
C ALA A 201 20.62 5.81 -2.31
N GLU A 202 20.60 5.58 -0.99
CA GLU A 202 19.42 5.05 -0.29
C GLU A 202 18.24 6.04 -0.31
N ALA A 203 18.51 7.34 -0.19
CA ALA A 203 17.48 8.38 -0.31
C ALA A 203 16.84 8.39 -1.70
N LEU A 204 17.65 8.36 -2.76
CA LEU A 204 17.15 8.26 -4.15
C LEU A 204 16.36 6.96 -4.39
N GLN A 205 16.78 5.85 -3.78
CA GLN A 205 16.05 4.59 -3.87
C GLN A 205 14.69 4.64 -3.17
N LYS A 206 14.59 5.31 -2.02
CA LYS A 206 13.32 5.56 -1.32
C LYS A 206 12.40 6.48 -2.11
N GLU A 207 12.96 7.56 -2.69
CA GLU A 207 12.22 8.47 -3.56
C GLU A 207 11.61 7.74 -4.76
N LYS A 208 12.42 6.94 -5.46
CA LYS A 208 11.96 6.06 -6.54
C LYS A 208 10.83 5.14 -6.11
N ALA A 209 10.96 4.49 -4.96
CA ALA A 209 9.93 3.60 -4.43
C ALA A 209 8.62 4.35 -4.08
N GLY A 210 8.74 5.56 -3.55
CA GLY A 210 7.62 6.47 -3.27
C GLY A 210 6.84 6.82 -4.54
N ILE A 211 7.54 7.33 -5.55
CA ILE A 211 6.95 7.69 -6.86
C ILE A 211 6.24 6.49 -7.48
N LEU A 212 6.87 5.31 -7.52
CA LEU A 212 6.27 4.10 -8.07
C LEU A 212 5.04 3.64 -7.28
N SER A 213 5.04 3.77 -5.95
CA SER A 213 3.90 3.40 -5.11
C SER A 213 2.73 4.34 -5.33
N GLU A 214 2.98 5.66 -5.42
CA GLU A 214 1.95 6.67 -5.61
C GLU A 214 1.22 6.50 -6.95
N VAL A 215 1.97 6.37 -8.04
CA VAL A 215 1.40 6.11 -9.37
C VAL A 215 0.60 4.81 -9.42
N LYS A 216 1.11 3.73 -8.80
CA LYS A 216 0.39 2.45 -8.74
C LYS A 216 -0.92 2.55 -7.96
N LYS A 217 -0.94 3.28 -6.84
CA LYS A 217 -2.15 3.48 -6.01
C LYS A 217 -3.19 4.30 -6.76
N GLU A 218 -2.80 5.44 -7.33
CA GLU A 218 -3.72 6.32 -8.07
C GLU A 218 -4.37 5.57 -9.24
N LYS A 219 -3.57 4.82 -10.02
CA LYS A 219 -4.06 3.97 -11.12
C LYS A 219 -5.02 2.88 -10.64
N ALA A 220 -4.70 2.19 -9.55
CA ALA A 220 -5.55 1.13 -9.01
C ALA A 220 -6.91 1.66 -8.54
N ILE A 221 -6.94 2.84 -7.93
CA ILE A 221 -8.18 3.49 -7.49
C ILE A 221 -9.03 3.90 -8.69
N SER A 222 -8.46 4.60 -9.68
CA SER A 222 -9.20 5.04 -10.85
C SER A 222 -9.71 3.88 -11.70
N LEU A 223 -8.94 2.80 -11.85
CA LEU A 223 -9.39 1.60 -12.57
C LEU A 223 -10.55 0.91 -11.85
N LYS A 224 -10.48 0.75 -10.52
CA LYS A 224 -11.59 0.19 -9.73
C LYS A 224 -12.86 1.03 -9.87
N LEU A 225 -12.73 2.34 -9.76
CA LEU A 225 -13.87 3.25 -9.89
C LEU A 225 -14.51 3.17 -11.29
N ILE A 226 -13.70 3.08 -12.36
CA ILE A 226 -14.22 2.87 -13.71
C ILE A 226 -14.98 1.55 -13.81
N THR A 227 -14.44 0.46 -13.28
CA THR A 227 -15.13 -0.84 -13.33
C THR A 227 -16.46 -0.82 -12.57
N GLU A 228 -16.54 -0.14 -11.43
CA GLU A 228 -17.78 0.02 -10.66
C GLU A 228 -18.79 0.90 -11.42
N LEU A 229 -18.34 2.01 -12.02
CA LEU A 229 -19.20 2.90 -12.80
C LEU A 229 -19.70 2.25 -14.10
N ASP A 230 -18.86 1.48 -14.79
CA ASP A 230 -19.26 0.72 -16.00
C ASP A 230 -20.29 -0.36 -15.63
N ALA A 231 -20.11 -1.08 -14.50
CA ALA A 231 -21.09 -2.05 -14.00
C ALA A 231 -22.43 -1.38 -13.64
N ALA A 232 -22.39 -0.26 -12.90
CA ALA A 232 -23.58 0.51 -12.55
C ALA A 232 -24.31 1.06 -13.79
N ALA A 233 -23.56 1.51 -14.81
CA ALA A 233 -24.13 1.98 -16.07
C ALA A 233 -24.80 0.84 -16.86
N ALA A 234 -24.19 -0.35 -16.89
CA ALA A 234 -24.75 -1.53 -17.54
C ALA A 234 -26.04 -2.01 -16.84
N GLU A 235 -26.05 -2.04 -15.51
CA GLU A 235 -27.24 -2.37 -14.72
C GLU A 235 -28.38 -1.38 -14.94
N MET A 236 -28.10 -0.07 -14.93
CA MET A 236 -29.12 0.95 -15.22
C MET A 236 -29.64 0.87 -16.65
N ALA A 237 -28.78 0.56 -17.62
CA ALA A 237 -29.18 0.39 -19.02
C ALA A 237 -30.10 -0.83 -19.22
N GLU A 238 -29.78 -1.97 -18.60
CA GLU A 238 -30.64 -3.15 -18.60
C GLU A 238 -31.96 -2.91 -17.85
N LEU A 239 -31.95 -2.15 -16.75
CA LEU A 239 -33.17 -1.76 -16.04
C LEU A 239 -34.08 -0.90 -16.92
N ILE A 240 -33.51 0.09 -17.64
CA ILE A 240 -34.27 0.94 -18.58
C ILE A 240 -34.82 0.10 -19.74
N LYS A 241 -34.05 -0.86 -20.25
CA LYS A 241 -34.51 -1.80 -21.30
C LYS A 241 -35.68 -2.66 -20.84
N LYS A 242 -35.63 -3.19 -19.62
CA LYS A 242 -36.74 -3.95 -19.01
C LYS A 242 -37.98 -3.09 -18.80
N LEU A 243 -37.81 -1.85 -18.38
CA LEU A 243 -38.92 -0.90 -18.21
C LEU A 243 -39.55 -0.46 -19.54
N ARG A 244 -38.75 -0.39 -20.62
CA ARG A 244 -39.23 -0.17 -21.99
C ARG A 244 -39.93 -1.39 -22.59
N GLY A 245 -39.57 -2.60 -22.16
CA GLY A 245 -40.22 -3.84 -22.58
C GLY A 245 -41.58 -4.10 -21.95
N HIS A 246 -42.01 -3.28 -20.98
CA HIS A 246 -43.29 -3.41 -20.27
C HIS A 246 -44.39 -2.46 -20.80
N ASP A 247 -44.34 -2.12 -22.09
CA ASP A 247 -45.52 -1.64 -22.80
C ASP A 247 -46.37 -2.85 -23.18
N SER A 248 -47.42 -3.13 -22.39
CA SER A 248 -48.72 -3.75 -22.77
C SER A 248 -49.31 -4.63 -21.65
N ALA A 249 -50.24 -4.09 -20.87
CA ALA A 249 -51.61 -4.62 -20.70
C ALA A 249 -52.29 -3.99 -19.47
N PRO A 250 -53.61 -3.67 -19.52
CA PRO A 250 -54.32 -3.08 -18.40
C PRO A 250 -54.75 -4.12 -17.36
N SER A 251 -54.63 -3.74 -16.09
CA SER A 251 -55.52 -4.05 -14.96
C SER A 251 -56.29 -5.39 -15.00
N SER A 252 -55.95 -6.31 -14.09
CA SER A 252 -56.91 -7.30 -13.62
C SER A 252 -57.00 -7.28 -12.08
N ALA A 253 -58.20 -7.51 -11.56
CA ALA A 253 -58.54 -7.55 -10.13
C ALA A 253 -57.95 -8.77 -9.37
N LYS A 254 -56.83 -9.32 -9.84
CA LYS A 254 -56.04 -10.38 -9.23
C LYS A 254 -54.57 -9.96 -9.32
N GLY A 255 -54.04 -9.39 -8.25
CA GLY A 255 -52.71 -8.79 -8.26
C GLY A 255 -52.22 -8.42 -6.86
N PHE A 256 -50.91 -8.22 -6.71
CA PHE A 256 -50.29 -7.90 -5.42
C PHE A 256 -50.98 -6.72 -4.73
N GLY A 257 -51.39 -5.69 -5.48
CA GLY A 257 -52.09 -4.52 -4.95
C GLY A 257 -53.40 -4.82 -4.19
N ALA A 258 -54.10 -5.90 -4.53
CA ALA A 258 -55.32 -6.33 -3.83
C ALA A 258 -55.05 -7.01 -2.47
N MET A 259 -53.79 -7.28 -2.14
CA MET A 259 -53.37 -7.96 -0.91
C MET A 259 -53.02 -7.02 0.24
N ARG A 260 -53.21 -5.71 0.08
CA ARG A 260 -53.02 -4.76 1.19
C ARG A 260 -53.89 -5.15 2.39
N GLY A 261 -53.28 -5.21 3.58
CA GLY A 261 -53.91 -5.66 4.82
C GLY A 261 -54.15 -7.18 4.92
N ARG A 262 -53.59 -7.99 4.01
CA ARG A 262 -53.79 -9.46 3.94
C ARG A 262 -52.49 -10.25 3.79
N LEU A 263 -51.33 -9.59 3.72
CA LEU A 263 -50.04 -10.29 3.64
C LEU A 263 -49.65 -10.86 5.00
N ARG A 264 -48.95 -11.99 4.97
CA ARG A 264 -48.25 -12.50 6.15
C ARG A 264 -46.88 -11.84 6.23
N PRO A 265 -46.35 -11.57 7.43
CA PRO A 265 -44.96 -11.13 7.58
C PRO A 265 -43.99 -12.14 6.93
N PRO A 266 -42.90 -11.67 6.31
CA PRO A 266 -41.92 -12.53 5.66
C PRO A 266 -41.09 -13.36 6.66
N VAL A 267 -41.00 -12.92 7.91
CA VAL A 267 -40.36 -13.63 9.03
C VAL A 267 -41.15 -13.34 10.30
N GLU A 268 -41.15 -14.29 11.24
CA GLU A 268 -41.76 -14.09 12.56
C GLU A 268 -40.87 -13.21 13.42
N GLY A 269 -41.43 -12.10 13.92
CA GLY A 269 -40.66 -11.08 14.60
C GLY A 269 -41.44 -9.79 14.87
N ARG A 270 -40.89 -8.92 15.71
CA ARG A 270 -41.43 -7.57 15.91
C ARG A 270 -40.73 -6.59 14.97
N ILE A 271 -41.47 -5.59 14.49
CA ILE A 271 -40.88 -4.49 13.72
C ILE A 271 -40.11 -3.59 14.70
N ILE A 272 -38.79 -3.51 14.52
CA ILE A 272 -37.87 -2.70 15.36
C ILE A 272 -37.48 -1.39 14.69
N SER A 273 -37.63 -1.29 13.37
CA SER A 273 -37.44 -0.05 12.61
C SER A 273 -38.56 0.11 11.59
N SER A 274 -39.23 1.25 11.64
CA SER A 274 -40.38 1.58 10.78
C SER A 274 -39.95 2.33 9.51
N TYR A 275 -40.83 2.32 8.52
CA TYR A 275 -40.69 3.11 7.30
C TYR A 275 -40.77 4.62 7.59
N GLY A 276 -39.98 5.43 6.89
CA GLY A 276 -40.01 6.89 6.96
C GLY A 276 -38.85 7.50 7.74
N LYS A 277 -39.07 8.67 8.36
CA LYS A 277 -38.02 9.41 9.07
C LYS A 277 -37.64 8.69 10.36
N VAL A 278 -36.44 8.10 10.41
CA VAL A 278 -35.87 7.48 11.60
C VAL A 278 -34.78 8.39 12.16
N ARG A 279 -34.86 8.70 13.45
CA ARG A 279 -33.88 9.53 14.16
C ARG A 279 -32.79 8.61 14.70
N HIS A 280 -31.55 8.82 14.29
CA HIS A 280 -30.44 8.00 14.77
C HIS A 280 -30.19 8.29 16.27
N PRO A 281 -30.30 7.28 17.17
CA PRO A 281 -30.27 7.51 18.62
C PRO A 281 -28.95 8.11 19.11
N LYS A 282 -27.85 7.81 18.42
CA LYS A 282 -26.48 8.29 18.77
C LYS A 282 -26.04 9.61 18.11
N PHE A 283 -26.57 9.98 16.94
CA PHE A 283 -26.02 11.08 16.11
C PHE A 283 -27.00 12.23 15.87
N GLN A 284 -28.23 12.15 16.40
CA GLN A 284 -29.29 13.16 16.26
C GLN A 284 -29.65 13.57 14.81
N THR A 285 -29.14 12.85 13.81
CA THR A 285 -29.44 13.02 12.39
C THR A 285 -30.71 12.27 12.02
N VAL A 286 -31.51 12.86 11.13
CA VAL A 286 -32.74 12.25 10.58
C VAL A 286 -32.38 11.56 9.28
N THR A 287 -32.48 10.23 9.25
CA THR A 287 -32.32 9.43 8.04
C THR A 287 -33.69 8.93 7.58
N PHE A 288 -33.86 8.68 6.28
CA PHE A 288 -35.12 8.16 5.74
C PHE A 288 -34.97 6.67 5.47
N ASN A 289 -35.71 5.85 6.20
CA ASN A 289 -35.77 4.41 6.02
C ASN A 289 -36.80 4.06 4.93
N ASN A 290 -36.35 3.41 3.86
CA ASN A 290 -37.19 3.03 2.72
C ASN A 290 -37.99 1.73 2.95
N GLY A 291 -37.81 1.06 4.09
CA GLY A 291 -38.46 -0.21 4.41
C GLY A 291 -38.68 -0.35 5.91
N ILE A 292 -38.79 -1.59 6.37
CA ILE A 292 -38.88 -1.94 7.78
C ILE A 292 -37.80 -2.95 8.15
N VAL A 293 -37.43 -2.98 9.43
CA VAL A 293 -36.58 -4.06 9.98
C VAL A 293 -37.43 -4.89 10.93
N ILE A 294 -37.49 -6.19 10.68
CA ILE A 294 -38.18 -7.18 11.50
C ILE A 294 -37.13 -7.96 12.29
N GLU A 295 -37.19 -7.86 13.61
CA GLU A 295 -36.31 -8.60 14.54
C GLU A 295 -36.52 -10.10 14.37
N ALA A 296 -35.46 -10.82 14.04
CA ALA A 296 -35.51 -12.27 13.88
C ALA A 296 -34.18 -12.88 14.32
N ARG A 297 -34.21 -14.10 14.87
CA ARG A 297 -32.98 -14.83 15.17
C ARG A 297 -32.20 -15.07 13.88
N GLN A 298 -30.87 -14.99 13.96
CA GLN A 298 -30.01 -15.37 12.84
C GLN A 298 -30.32 -16.82 12.42
N GLY A 299 -30.43 -17.05 11.12
CA GLY A 299 -30.84 -18.34 10.55
C GLY A 299 -32.34 -18.56 10.48
N SER A 300 -33.19 -17.64 10.97
CA SER A 300 -34.65 -17.74 10.80
C SER A 300 -35.03 -17.78 9.33
N VAL A 301 -35.97 -18.65 8.98
CA VAL A 301 -36.45 -18.81 7.60
C VAL A 301 -37.24 -17.58 7.17
N VAL A 302 -36.84 -16.99 6.05
CA VAL A 302 -37.52 -15.87 5.41
C VAL A 302 -38.34 -16.41 4.24
N ARG A 303 -39.62 -16.07 4.20
CA ARG A 303 -40.59 -16.57 3.21
C ARG A 303 -41.09 -15.45 2.32
N SER A 304 -41.44 -15.81 1.08
CA SER A 304 -42.07 -14.89 0.15
C SER A 304 -43.47 -14.49 0.63
N VAL A 305 -43.78 -13.19 0.57
CA VAL A 305 -45.10 -12.66 0.97
C VAL A 305 -46.17 -12.88 -0.11
N TYR A 306 -45.76 -13.11 -1.37
CA TYR A 306 -46.65 -13.29 -2.52
C TYR A 306 -45.95 -14.08 -3.64
N ASP A 307 -46.70 -14.53 -4.64
CA ASP A 307 -46.11 -15.17 -5.84
C ASP A 307 -45.21 -14.16 -6.58
N GLY A 308 -44.10 -14.62 -7.14
CA GLY A 308 -43.20 -13.73 -7.89
C GLY A 308 -42.01 -14.44 -8.52
N THR A 309 -41.21 -13.68 -9.26
CA THR A 309 -39.97 -14.17 -9.90
C THR A 309 -38.76 -13.45 -9.33
N VAL A 310 -37.68 -14.18 -9.04
CA VAL A 310 -36.44 -13.58 -8.53
C VAL A 310 -35.78 -12.76 -9.63
N VAL A 311 -35.80 -11.42 -9.49
CA VAL A 311 -35.15 -10.52 -10.45
C VAL A 311 -33.71 -10.17 -10.04
N TYR A 312 -33.37 -10.35 -8.77
CA TYR A 312 -32.02 -10.15 -8.25
C TYR A 312 -31.75 -11.03 -7.02
N THR A 313 -30.54 -11.57 -6.93
CA THR A 313 -29.99 -12.20 -5.73
C THR A 313 -28.49 -11.94 -5.69
N GLY A 314 -27.96 -11.46 -4.56
CA GLY A 314 -26.53 -11.12 -4.45
C GLY A 314 -26.22 -10.17 -3.30
N TRP A 315 -24.94 -9.87 -3.12
CA TRP A 315 -24.48 -8.91 -2.12
C TRP A 315 -24.51 -7.48 -2.67
N LEU A 316 -25.23 -6.58 -2.01
CA LEU A 316 -25.31 -5.17 -2.35
C LEU A 316 -24.80 -4.30 -1.18
N LYS A 317 -23.86 -3.39 -1.47
CA LYS A 317 -23.30 -2.48 -0.46
C LYS A 317 -24.42 -1.65 0.18
N GLY A 318 -24.55 -1.72 1.50
CA GLY A 318 -25.59 -1.05 2.29
C GLY A 318 -26.84 -1.91 2.57
N TYR A 319 -27.08 -2.97 1.80
CA TYR A 319 -28.20 -3.91 1.99
C TYR A 319 -27.74 -5.33 2.38
N GLY A 320 -26.45 -5.64 2.26
CA GLY A 320 -25.91 -6.99 2.50
C GLY A 320 -26.39 -7.99 1.45
N GLN A 321 -26.53 -9.26 1.83
CA GLN A 321 -27.13 -10.26 0.96
C GLN A 321 -28.63 -9.92 0.77
N LEU A 322 -29.02 -9.74 -0.49
CA LEU A 322 -30.31 -9.23 -0.91
C LEU A 322 -30.97 -10.18 -1.92
N VAL A 323 -32.28 -10.39 -1.79
CA VAL A 323 -33.14 -11.01 -2.78
C VAL A 323 -34.25 -10.03 -3.16
N ILE A 324 -34.52 -9.86 -4.45
CA ILE A 324 -35.62 -9.03 -4.97
C ILE A 324 -36.55 -9.92 -5.79
N LEU A 325 -37.83 -9.93 -5.44
CA LEU A 325 -38.88 -10.59 -6.20
C LEU A 325 -39.70 -9.55 -6.96
N ASP A 326 -39.98 -9.84 -8.23
CA ASP A 326 -41.03 -9.19 -9.01
C ASP A 326 -42.34 -9.93 -8.76
N ASN A 327 -43.30 -9.24 -8.14
CA ASN A 327 -44.60 -9.79 -7.76
C ASN A 327 -45.70 -9.44 -8.77
N GLY A 328 -45.34 -8.92 -9.94
CA GLY A 328 -46.28 -8.48 -10.97
C GLY A 328 -46.90 -7.12 -10.68
N ASP A 329 -47.62 -6.56 -11.67
CA ASP A 329 -48.27 -5.25 -11.61
C ASP A 329 -47.34 -4.07 -11.20
N GLY A 330 -46.03 -4.25 -11.38
CA GLY A 330 -45.01 -3.29 -10.97
C GLY A 330 -44.70 -3.31 -9.48
N PHE A 331 -45.14 -4.32 -8.72
CA PHE A 331 -44.77 -4.51 -7.32
C PHE A 331 -43.50 -5.35 -7.20
N TYR A 332 -42.59 -4.89 -6.35
CA TYR A 332 -41.38 -5.62 -5.99
C TYR A 332 -41.27 -5.75 -4.48
N THR A 333 -40.82 -6.92 -4.02
CA THR A 333 -40.49 -7.15 -2.61
C THR A 333 -39.01 -7.41 -2.45
N LEU A 334 -38.38 -6.75 -1.48
CA LEU A 334 -36.96 -6.83 -1.22
C LEU A 334 -36.72 -7.45 0.15
N PHE A 335 -35.80 -8.41 0.21
CA PHE A 335 -35.39 -9.13 1.41
C PHE A 335 -33.88 -8.97 1.58
N ALA A 336 -33.45 -8.14 2.53
CA ALA A 336 -32.05 -7.77 2.73
C ALA A 336 -31.53 -8.14 4.12
N HIS A 337 -30.22 -8.00 4.33
CA HIS A 337 -29.49 -8.52 5.49
C HIS A 337 -29.66 -10.03 5.70
N LEU A 338 -29.84 -10.76 4.61
CA LEU A 338 -29.89 -12.22 4.67
C LEU A 338 -28.50 -12.77 5.06
N GLN A 339 -28.48 -13.88 5.78
CA GLN A 339 -27.27 -14.69 5.93
C GLN A 339 -26.99 -15.46 4.63
N LYS A 340 -28.05 -15.96 3.99
CA LYS A 340 -27.98 -16.76 2.77
C LYS A 340 -29.26 -16.61 1.96
N ALA A 341 -29.13 -16.44 0.64
CA ALA A 341 -30.25 -16.58 -0.29
C ALA A 341 -30.46 -18.05 -0.63
N LEU A 342 -31.72 -18.50 -0.67
CA LEU A 342 -32.09 -19.87 -1.02
C LEU A 342 -32.59 -20.00 -2.46
N LYS A 343 -32.71 -18.86 -3.17
CA LYS A 343 -33.23 -18.78 -4.53
C LYS A 343 -32.24 -18.10 -5.46
N GLU A 344 -32.24 -18.57 -6.71
CA GLU A 344 -31.39 -18.05 -7.78
C GLU A 344 -32.17 -17.09 -8.69
N ARG A 345 -31.45 -16.21 -9.39
CA ARG A 345 -32.05 -15.26 -10.32
C ARG A 345 -32.82 -16.00 -11.43
N GLY A 346 -34.04 -15.56 -11.71
CA GLY A 346 -34.93 -16.15 -12.71
C GLY A 346 -35.84 -17.25 -12.19
N GLN A 347 -35.67 -17.71 -10.94
CA GLN A 347 -36.57 -18.71 -10.36
C GLN A 347 -37.92 -18.11 -10.00
N GLU A 348 -38.99 -18.86 -10.26
CA GLU A 348 -40.33 -18.57 -9.74
C GLU A 348 -40.42 -19.00 -8.27
N VAL A 349 -41.13 -18.20 -7.48
CA VAL A 349 -41.31 -18.39 -6.04
C VAL A 349 -42.79 -18.19 -5.72
N LYS A 350 -43.40 -19.17 -5.05
CA LYS A 350 -44.78 -19.08 -4.60
C LYS A 350 -44.90 -18.38 -3.25
N LYS A 351 -46.08 -17.84 -2.96
CA LYS A 351 -46.41 -17.27 -1.67
C LYS A 351 -46.14 -18.28 -0.55
N GLY A 352 -45.38 -17.86 0.45
CA GLY A 352 -45.00 -18.67 1.60
C GLY A 352 -43.80 -19.59 1.36
N GLU A 353 -43.20 -19.59 0.17
CA GLU A 353 -42.01 -20.37 -0.12
C GLU A 353 -40.75 -19.70 0.44
N ASP A 354 -39.77 -20.52 0.84
CA ASP A 354 -38.55 -20.06 1.48
C ASP A 354 -37.62 -19.35 0.48
N VAL A 355 -37.21 -18.12 0.80
CA VAL A 355 -36.38 -17.27 -0.07
C VAL A 355 -34.97 -17.05 0.48
N GLY A 356 -34.78 -17.19 1.79
CA GLY A 356 -33.52 -16.90 2.44
C GLY A 356 -33.52 -17.24 3.93
N LEU A 357 -32.37 -17.06 4.55
CA LEU A 357 -32.18 -17.11 6.00
C LEU A 357 -31.84 -15.71 6.51
N ALA A 358 -32.50 -15.25 7.57
CA ALA A 358 -32.23 -13.96 8.19
C ALA A 358 -30.81 -13.89 8.77
N GLY A 359 -30.14 -12.75 8.64
CA GLY A 359 -28.76 -12.55 9.11
C GLY A 359 -28.65 -11.56 10.26
N ASP A 360 -27.41 -11.19 10.56
CA ASP A 360 -26.98 -10.24 11.58
C ASP A 360 -26.33 -8.97 10.97
N THR A 361 -26.34 -8.86 9.63
CA THR A 361 -25.68 -7.78 8.89
C THR A 361 -26.48 -6.46 8.83
N GLY A 362 -27.50 -6.34 9.69
CA GLY A 362 -28.40 -5.19 9.76
C GLY A 362 -27.72 -3.91 10.23
N ALA A 363 -28.21 -2.76 9.72
CA ALA A 363 -27.91 -1.48 10.34
C ALA A 363 -28.31 -1.52 11.82
N ASP A 364 -27.43 -1.04 12.70
CA ASP A 364 -27.57 -1.00 14.16
C ASP A 364 -27.30 -2.31 14.94
N GLY A 365 -26.77 -3.36 14.29
CA GLY A 365 -26.22 -4.54 14.99
C GLY A 365 -27.25 -5.48 15.62
N VAL A 366 -28.52 -5.32 15.28
CA VAL A 366 -29.60 -6.22 15.71
C VAL A 366 -29.88 -7.25 14.60
N ALA A 367 -29.93 -8.53 14.97
CA ALA A 367 -30.27 -9.61 14.05
C ALA A 367 -31.72 -9.46 13.54
N GLY A 368 -31.90 -9.54 12.23
CA GLY A 368 -33.20 -9.28 11.63
C GLY A 368 -33.18 -9.21 10.11
N LEU A 369 -34.39 -9.08 9.56
CA LEU A 369 -34.64 -8.95 8.13
C LEU A 369 -34.98 -7.50 7.80
N TYR A 370 -34.28 -6.93 6.82
CA TYR A 370 -34.76 -5.71 6.16
C TYR A 370 -35.74 -6.08 5.06
N PHE A 371 -36.96 -5.53 5.14
CA PHE A 371 -38.03 -5.78 4.18
C PHE A 371 -38.55 -4.48 3.58
N GLU A 372 -38.71 -4.46 2.27
CA GLU A 372 -39.22 -3.30 1.53
C GLU A 372 -40.23 -3.74 0.45
N ILE A 373 -41.30 -2.96 0.29
CA ILE A 373 -42.24 -3.08 -0.81
C ILE A 373 -42.04 -1.86 -1.72
N ARG A 374 -41.81 -2.10 -3.01
CA ARG A 374 -41.80 -1.04 -4.03
C ARG A 374 -42.98 -1.18 -4.94
N GLU A 375 -43.72 -0.09 -5.13
CA GLU A 375 -44.77 0.01 -6.14
C GLU A 375 -44.23 0.89 -7.26
N LYS A 376 -44.09 0.32 -8.46
CA LYS A 376 -43.52 0.97 -9.64
C LYS A 376 -42.14 1.57 -9.39
N GLY A 377 -41.38 1.02 -8.45
CA GLY A 377 -40.05 1.51 -8.08
C GLY A 377 -40.01 2.55 -6.96
N ILE A 378 -41.17 3.01 -6.46
CA ILE A 378 -41.25 3.91 -5.31
C ILE A 378 -41.39 3.05 -4.03
N PRO A 379 -40.52 3.23 -3.02
CA PRO A 379 -40.70 2.60 -1.72
C PRO A 379 -42.06 2.94 -1.10
N ARG A 380 -42.77 1.93 -0.62
CA ARG A 380 -44.04 2.07 0.09
C ARG A 380 -43.88 1.49 1.49
N ASP A 381 -44.56 2.12 2.45
CA ASP A 381 -44.64 1.59 3.80
C ASP A 381 -45.18 0.14 3.78
N PRO A 382 -44.40 -0.86 4.22
CA PRO A 382 -44.83 -2.25 4.28
C PRO A 382 -45.81 -2.56 5.41
N ALA A 383 -45.82 -1.77 6.50
CA ALA A 383 -46.66 -2.03 7.66
C ALA A 383 -48.16 -2.19 7.35
N PRO A 384 -48.82 -1.31 6.56
CA PRO A 384 -50.25 -1.46 6.21
C PRO A 384 -50.56 -2.64 5.29
N TRP A 385 -49.56 -3.37 4.80
CA TRP A 385 -49.77 -4.54 3.93
C TRP A 385 -49.99 -5.82 4.71
N PHE A 386 -49.49 -5.89 5.94
CA PHE A 386 -49.66 -7.07 6.78
C PHE A 386 -51.08 -7.13 7.34
N ALA A 387 -51.60 -8.35 7.46
CA ALA A 387 -52.85 -8.59 8.18
C ALA A 387 -52.67 -8.17 9.64
N SER A 388 -53.62 -7.42 10.19
CA SER A 388 -53.63 -7.14 11.63
C SER A 388 -53.77 -8.48 12.36
N VAL A 389 -52.72 -8.87 13.09
CA VAL A 389 -52.79 -9.99 14.03
C VAL A 389 -53.80 -9.57 15.09
N ARG A 390 -54.89 -10.32 15.17
CA ARG A 390 -55.91 -10.15 16.20
C ARG A 390 -55.59 -11.03 17.40
#